data_AF-A0A0L6WEY3-F1
#
_entry.id   AF-A0A0L6WEY3-F1
#
_cell.length_a   1.000
_cell.length_b   1.000
_cell.length_c   1.000
_cell.angle_alpha   90.00
_cell.angle_beta   90.00
_cell.angle_gamma   90.00
#
_symmetry.space_group_name_H-M   'P 1'
#
loop_
_entity.id
_entity.type
_entity.pdbx_description
1 polymer ?
#
loop_
_entity_poly.entity_id
_entity_poly.type
_entity_poly.pdbx_seq_one_letter_code
_entity_poly.pdbx_strand_id
1 'polypeptide(L)'
;MMKCLVAYLRKRKGIITLEKTKGYSGVEGNEGADAVADEEVHRPNPDPSINLEIPAVLNVQGAKLAAVSQAMIYKGMIESLETPQRRGMETNLDMTRWVVKALNNKASTDHRIWLSLRDKAMRGEIRAFVWKAMHNAYKIGRYWSRLAAPQN
;
A
#
# COMPACT_ATOMS: atom_id res chain seq x y z
N MET A 1 -6.47 -11.43 17.67
CA MET A 1 -7.90 -11.19 17.38
C MET A 1 -8.38 -11.84 16.07
N MET A 2 -7.85 -11.45 14.89
CA MET A 2 -8.39 -11.92 13.59
C MET A 2 -8.44 -13.46 13.42
N LYS A 3 -7.42 -14.20 13.89
CA LYS A 3 -7.40 -15.67 13.81
C LYS A 3 -8.58 -16.32 14.57
N CYS A 4 -8.94 -15.76 15.71
CA CYS A 4 -10.07 -16.22 16.52
C CYS A 4 -11.38 -16.02 15.77
N LEU A 5 -11.62 -14.82 15.24
CA LEU A 5 -12.80 -14.51 14.44
C LEU A 5 -12.94 -15.48 13.24
N VAL A 6 -11.86 -15.68 12.49
CA VAL A 6 -11.85 -16.61 11.34
C VAL A 6 -12.15 -18.05 11.79
N ALA A 7 -11.64 -18.49 12.94
CA ALA A 7 -11.95 -19.81 13.49
C ALA A 7 -13.44 -19.93 13.85
N TYR A 8 -14.03 -18.94 14.52
CA TYR A 8 -15.46 -18.93 14.81
C TYR A 8 -16.34 -18.94 13.56
N LEU A 9 -15.96 -18.18 12.53
CA LEU A 9 -16.64 -18.20 11.23
C LEU A 9 -16.58 -19.59 10.57
N ARG A 10 -15.40 -20.23 10.57
CA ARG A 10 -15.22 -21.59 10.03
C ARG A 10 -15.93 -22.68 10.84
N LYS A 11 -16.14 -22.45 12.15
CA LYS A 11 -16.83 -23.40 13.04
C LYS A 11 -18.34 -23.46 12.75
N ARG A 12 -18.95 -22.38 12.26
CA ARG A 12 -20.38 -22.34 11.96
C ARG A 12 -20.71 -23.28 10.78
N LYS A 13 -21.79 -24.05 10.93
CA LYS A 13 -22.38 -24.85 9.86
C LYS A 13 -23.45 -24.00 9.16
N GLY A 14 -23.13 -23.43 8.01
CA GLY A 14 -24.06 -22.61 7.23
C GLY A 14 -23.35 -21.58 6.36
N ILE A 15 -24.08 -21.00 5.41
CA ILE A 15 -23.58 -19.88 4.59
C ILE A 15 -23.54 -18.64 5.48
N ILE A 16 -22.41 -17.92 5.46
CA ILE A 16 -22.26 -16.63 6.12
C ILE A 16 -22.12 -15.57 5.04
N THR A 17 -23.03 -14.61 5.03
CA THR A 17 -22.98 -13.43 4.18
C THR A 17 -22.53 -12.24 5.03
N LEU A 18 -21.49 -11.54 4.58
CA LEU A 18 -21.03 -10.29 5.18
C LEU A 18 -21.34 -9.16 4.21
N GLU A 19 -22.06 -8.17 4.68
CA GLU A 19 -22.39 -6.96 3.92
C GLU A 19 -21.68 -5.77 4.54
N LYS A 20 -21.08 -4.92 3.69
CA LYS A 20 -20.49 -3.67 4.13
C LYS A 20 -21.53 -2.57 3.99
N THR A 21 -21.95 -2.02 5.12
CA THR A 21 -22.80 -0.81 5.18
C THR A 21 -21.95 0.45 5.33
N LYS A 22 -22.52 1.60 4.98
CA LYS A 22 -21.90 2.91 5.21
C LYS A 22 -22.18 3.33 6.65
N GLY A 23 -21.17 3.83 7.37
CA GLY A 23 -21.39 4.43 8.69
C GLY A 23 -22.25 5.70 8.60
N TYR A 24 -23.00 5.99 9.66
CA TYR A 24 -23.90 7.16 9.73
C TYR A 24 -24.92 7.23 8.58
N SER A 25 -25.48 6.08 8.19
CA SER A 25 -26.44 6.00 7.09
C SER A 25 -27.90 5.84 7.52
N GLY A 26 -28.25 6.01 8.80
CA GLY A 26 -29.63 5.82 9.28
C GLY A 26 -30.05 4.36 9.41
N VAL A 27 -29.11 3.41 9.36
CA VAL A 27 -29.42 1.97 9.48
C VAL A 27 -29.43 1.60 10.96
N GLU A 28 -30.61 1.40 11.52
CA GLU A 28 -30.84 1.15 12.95
C GLU A 28 -29.89 0.10 13.54
N GLY A 29 -29.72 -1.04 12.88
CA GLY A 29 -28.83 -2.10 13.36
C GLY A 29 -27.34 -1.74 13.36
N ASN A 30 -26.91 -0.88 12.43
CA ASN A 30 -25.54 -0.37 12.41
C ASN A 30 -25.33 0.69 13.48
N GLU A 31 -26.28 1.62 13.62
CA GLU A 31 -26.20 2.69 14.62
C GLU A 31 -26.26 2.14 16.06
N GLY A 32 -27.07 1.10 16.29
CA GLY A 32 -27.07 0.38 17.57
C GLY A 32 -25.74 -0.31 17.85
N ALA A 33 -25.10 -0.91 16.84
CA ALA A 33 -23.77 -1.50 16.99
C ALA A 33 -22.69 -0.44 17.27
N ASP A 34 -22.78 0.74 16.63
CA ASP A 34 -21.88 1.87 16.88
C ASP A 34 -22.03 2.38 18.33
N ALA A 35 -23.27 2.54 18.81
CA ALA A 35 -23.54 2.97 20.19
C ALA A 35 -22.97 2.01 21.24
N VAL A 36 -23.18 0.70 21.07
CA VAL A 36 -22.61 -0.33 21.97
C VAL A 36 -21.09 -0.31 21.93
N ALA A 37 -20.49 -0.12 20.74
CA ALA A 37 -19.04 -0.03 20.62
C ALA A 37 -18.47 1.18 21.38
N ASP A 38 -19.12 2.35 21.27
CA ASP A 38 -18.73 3.57 21.98
C ASP A 38 -18.84 3.41 23.51
N GLU A 39 -19.89 2.73 24.00
CA GLU A 39 -20.03 2.42 25.44
C GLU A 39 -18.90 1.50 25.95
N GLU A 40 -18.54 0.47 25.17
CA GLU A 40 -17.51 -0.50 25.55
C GLU A 40 -16.09 0.09 25.54
N VAL A 41 -15.82 1.16 24.77
CA VAL A 41 -14.52 1.86 24.78
C VAL A 41 -14.17 2.38 26.17
N HIS A 42 -15.16 2.73 26.97
CA HIS A 42 -14.97 3.30 28.30
C HIS A 42 -14.97 2.26 29.43
N ARG A 43 -15.16 0.97 29.10
CA ARG A 43 -15.16 -0.09 30.10
C ARG A 43 -13.72 -0.45 30.51
N PRO A 44 -13.41 -0.57 31.81
CA PRO A 44 -12.04 -0.78 32.28
C PRO A 44 -11.49 -2.18 31.95
N ASN A 45 -12.37 -3.18 31.79
CA ASN A 45 -11.99 -4.55 31.48
C ASN A 45 -12.81 -5.08 30.31
N PRO A 46 -12.23 -5.92 29.43
CA PRO A 46 -12.96 -6.59 28.37
C PRO A 46 -14.09 -7.46 28.94
N ASP A 47 -15.17 -7.61 28.17
CA ASP A 47 -16.24 -8.54 28.52
C ASP A 47 -15.69 -9.98 28.65
N PRO A 48 -15.77 -10.61 29.84
CA PRO A 48 -15.29 -11.96 30.07
C PRO A 48 -16.10 -13.04 29.33
N SER A 49 -17.28 -12.69 28.79
CA SER A 49 -18.10 -13.61 27.98
C SER A 49 -17.48 -13.90 26.61
N ILE A 50 -16.57 -13.05 26.12
CA ILE A 50 -15.93 -13.19 24.82
C ILE A 50 -14.82 -14.24 24.90
N ASN A 51 -15.11 -15.45 24.43
CA ASN A 51 -14.11 -16.50 24.32
C ASN A 51 -13.18 -16.26 23.12
N LEU A 52 -11.89 -16.06 23.39
CA LEU A 52 -10.84 -15.85 22.38
C LEU A 52 -10.01 -17.10 22.09
N GLU A 53 -10.35 -18.25 22.68
CA GLU A 53 -9.68 -19.52 22.46
C GLU A 53 -9.95 -20.06 21.06
N ILE A 54 -8.87 -20.44 20.37
CA ILE A 54 -8.92 -20.99 19.03
C ILE A 54 -8.79 -22.50 19.12
N PRO A 55 -9.80 -23.29 18.72
CA PRO A 55 -9.68 -24.73 18.67
C PRO A 55 -8.46 -25.14 17.82
N ALA A 56 -7.65 -26.09 18.30
CA ALA A 56 -6.39 -26.47 17.64
C ALA A 56 -6.56 -26.83 16.16
N VAL A 57 -7.66 -27.51 15.80
CA VAL A 57 -8.01 -27.90 14.43
C VAL A 57 -8.23 -26.70 13.49
N LEU A 58 -8.62 -25.55 14.06
CA LEU A 58 -8.86 -24.31 13.33
C LEU A 58 -7.71 -23.31 13.42
N ASN A 59 -6.72 -23.59 14.26
CA ASN A 59 -5.50 -22.79 14.39
C ASN A 59 -4.51 -23.12 13.26
N VAL A 60 -4.97 -22.95 12.02
CA VAL A 60 -4.18 -23.18 10.82
C VAL A 60 -3.22 -22.01 10.63
N GLN A 61 -1.93 -22.31 10.50
CA GLN A 61 -0.90 -21.32 10.19
C GLN A 61 -0.61 -21.32 8.69
N GLY A 62 -0.41 -20.12 8.12
CA GLY A 62 -0.07 -19.95 6.72
C GLY A 62 -1.24 -20.19 5.75
N ALA A 63 -0.92 -20.26 4.47
CA ALA A 63 -1.86 -20.56 3.39
C ALA A 63 -1.81 -22.05 3.05
N LYS A 64 -2.97 -22.65 2.77
CA LYS A 64 -3.04 -24.03 2.27
C LYS A 64 -2.45 -24.05 0.86
N LEU A 65 -1.32 -24.74 0.64
CA LEU A 65 -0.63 -24.82 -0.66
C LEU A 65 -1.56 -25.30 -1.79
N ALA A 66 -2.43 -26.26 -1.50
CA ALA A 66 -3.40 -26.77 -2.47
C ALA A 66 -4.50 -25.76 -2.86
N ALA A 67 -4.64 -24.64 -2.14
CA ALA A 67 -5.65 -23.61 -2.39
C ALA A 67 -5.07 -22.30 -2.94
N VAL A 68 -3.75 -22.21 -3.11
CA VAL A 68 -3.08 -21.04 -3.70
C VAL A 68 -2.63 -21.35 -5.12
N SER A 69 -2.71 -20.36 -6.00
CA SER A 69 -2.13 -20.48 -7.34
C SER A 69 -0.68 -20.01 -7.35
N GLN A 70 0.09 -20.46 -8.34
CA GLN A 70 1.44 -19.95 -8.60
C GLN A 70 1.45 -18.42 -8.73
N ALA A 71 0.43 -17.84 -9.37
CA ALA A 71 0.29 -16.40 -9.51
C ALA A 71 0.13 -15.67 -8.15
N MET A 72 -0.65 -16.24 -7.22
CA MET A 72 -0.79 -15.68 -5.86
C MET A 72 0.53 -15.74 -5.09
N ILE A 73 1.22 -16.88 -5.15
CA ILE A 73 2.53 -17.06 -4.51
C ILE A 73 3.53 -16.05 -5.06
N TYR A 74 3.65 -15.99 -6.39
CA TYR A 74 4.58 -15.08 -7.06
C TYR A 74 4.29 -13.62 -6.71
N LYS A 75 3.02 -13.20 -6.74
CA LYS A 75 2.62 -11.86 -6.33
C LYS A 75 3.05 -11.56 -4.88
N GLY A 76 2.76 -12.47 -3.96
CA GLY A 76 3.14 -12.32 -2.55
C GLY A 76 4.66 -12.21 -2.34
N MET A 77 5.44 -13.01 -3.09
CA MET A 77 6.90 -12.91 -3.07
C MET A 77 7.39 -11.55 -3.60
N ILE A 78 6.85 -11.07 -4.72
CA ILE A 78 7.23 -9.76 -5.26
C ILE A 78 6.87 -8.62 -4.29
N GLU A 79 5.70 -8.69 -3.66
CA GLU A 79 5.26 -7.69 -2.66
C GLU A 79 6.07 -7.74 -1.36
N SER A 80 6.62 -8.91 -0.99
CA SER A 80 7.48 -9.05 0.19
C SER A 80 8.92 -8.66 -0.05
N LEU A 81 9.35 -8.53 -1.31
CA LEU A 81 10.69 -8.05 -1.64
C LEU A 81 10.75 -6.54 -1.42
N GLU A 82 11.75 -6.09 -0.68
CA GLU A 82 12.04 -4.66 -0.59
C GLU A 82 12.39 -4.13 -1.98
N THR A 83 11.76 -3.03 -2.38
CA THR A 83 12.13 -2.37 -3.64
C THR A 83 13.49 -1.71 -3.45
N PRO A 84 14.54 -2.12 -4.17
CA PRO A 84 15.87 -1.59 -3.95
C PRO A 84 15.89 -0.09 -4.21
N GLN A 85 16.50 0.67 -3.30
CA GLN A 85 16.69 2.10 -3.47
C GLN A 85 17.57 2.36 -4.69
N ARG A 86 17.03 3.13 -5.65
CA ARG A 86 17.74 3.49 -6.87
C ARG A 86 18.32 4.88 -6.69
N ARG A 87 19.57 4.95 -6.25
CA ARG A 87 20.29 6.21 -5.99
C ARG A 87 20.13 7.27 -7.09
N GLY A 88 20.13 6.86 -8.36
CA GLY A 88 19.93 7.78 -9.49
C GLY A 88 18.53 8.41 -9.53
N MET A 89 17.50 7.62 -9.23
CA MET A 89 16.11 8.10 -9.15
C MET A 89 15.92 9.05 -7.96
N GLU A 90 16.46 8.70 -6.79
CA GLU A 90 16.42 9.56 -5.60
C GLU A 90 17.12 10.89 -5.84
N THR A 91 18.30 10.87 -6.45
CA THR A 91 19.04 12.10 -6.80
C THR A 91 18.19 12.99 -7.71
N ASN A 92 17.54 12.41 -8.73
CA ASN A 92 16.68 13.16 -9.64
C ASN A 92 15.42 13.71 -8.96
N LEU A 93 14.79 12.94 -8.07
CA LEU A 93 13.66 13.39 -7.26
C LEU A 93 14.06 14.55 -6.34
N ASP A 94 15.21 14.46 -5.67
CA ASP A 94 15.71 15.51 -4.79
C ASP A 94 16.02 16.79 -5.55
N MET A 95 16.74 16.69 -6.69
CA MET A 95 16.99 17.83 -7.56
C MET A 95 15.69 18.49 -8.01
N THR A 96 14.72 17.68 -8.46
CA THR A 96 13.39 18.18 -8.88
C THR A 96 12.67 18.87 -7.72
N ARG A 97 12.70 18.29 -6.52
CA ARG A 97 12.06 18.85 -5.32
C ARG A 97 12.66 20.20 -4.94
N TRP A 98 13.98 20.34 -5.02
CA TRP A 98 14.68 21.59 -4.76
C TRP A 98 14.32 22.68 -5.76
N VAL A 99 14.32 22.36 -7.06
CA VAL A 99 13.95 23.31 -8.11
C VAL A 99 12.49 23.74 -7.97
N VAL A 100 11.57 22.80 -7.75
CA VAL A 100 10.14 23.11 -7.55
C VAL A 100 9.93 23.97 -6.31
N LYS A 101 10.65 23.70 -5.21
CA LYS A 101 10.59 24.52 -4.00
C LYS A 101 11.08 25.95 -4.27
N ALA A 102 12.16 26.12 -5.02
CA ALA A 102 12.69 27.43 -5.38
C ALA A 102 11.70 28.24 -6.24
N LEU A 103 10.97 27.59 -7.14
CA LEU A 103 9.98 28.26 -8.00
C LEU A 103 8.67 28.59 -7.30
N ASN A 104 8.19 27.70 -6.42
CA ASN A 104 6.83 27.79 -5.86
C ASN A 104 6.80 28.08 -4.35
N ASN A 105 7.95 28.34 -3.72
CA ASN A 105 8.12 28.45 -2.27
C ASN A 105 7.59 27.25 -1.46
N LYS A 106 7.31 26.11 -2.11
CA LYS A 106 6.76 24.91 -1.49
C LYS A 106 7.36 23.65 -2.11
N ALA A 107 7.90 22.78 -1.26
CA ALA A 107 8.38 21.47 -1.70
C ALA A 107 7.20 20.57 -2.12
N SER A 108 7.37 19.87 -3.24
CA SER A 108 6.42 18.84 -3.68
C SER A 108 6.78 17.48 -3.11
N THR A 109 5.77 16.63 -2.88
CA THR A 109 5.97 15.22 -2.55
C THR A 109 6.30 14.43 -3.80
N ASP A 110 6.97 13.28 -3.65
CA ASP A 110 7.33 12.40 -4.77
C ASP A 110 6.10 11.97 -5.55
N HIS A 111 5.01 11.68 -4.85
CA HIS A 111 3.73 11.38 -5.46
C HIS A 111 3.27 12.50 -6.41
N ARG A 112 3.37 13.77 -6.01
CA ARG A 112 2.98 14.91 -6.86
C ARG A 112 3.92 15.08 -8.06
N ILE A 113 5.22 14.83 -7.86
CA ILE A 113 6.20 14.84 -8.96
C ILE A 113 5.86 13.74 -9.97
N TRP A 114 5.60 12.51 -9.52
CA TRP A 114 5.23 11.41 -10.41
C TRP A 114 3.89 11.64 -11.11
N LEU A 115 2.94 12.28 -10.43
CA LEU A 115 1.64 12.63 -10.99
C LEU A 115 1.78 13.68 -12.10
N SER A 116 2.65 14.69 -11.93
CA SER A 116 2.85 15.72 -12.97
C SER A 116 3.49 15.16 -14.24
N LEU A 117 4.31 14.11 -14.14
CA LEU A 117 4.84 13.41 -15.33
C LEU A 117 3.76 12.71 -16.17
N ARG A 118 2.56 12.53 -15.62
CA ARG A 118 1.43 11.88 -16.29
C ARG A 118 0.46 12.86 -16.94
N ASP A 119 0.82 14.15 -17.02
CA ASP A 119 -0.05 15.17 -17.61
C ASP A 119 -0.45 14.81 -19.06
N LYS A 120 -1.74 14.94 -19.36
CA LYS A 120 -2.31 14.67 -20.69
C LYS A 120 -1.91 15.73 -21.73
N ALA A 121 -1.46 16.91 -21.29
CA ALA A 121 -0.92 17.94 -22.16
C ALA A 121 0.40 17.51 -22.84
N MET A 122 1.14 16.59 -22.23
CA MET A 122 2.33 15.99 -22.85
C MET A 122 1.97 14.83 -23.77
N ARG A 123 2.67 14.69 -24.90
CA ARG A 123 2.58 13.48 -25.74
C ARG A 123 3.07 12.24 -24.98
N GLY A 124 2.57 11.06 -25.35
CA GLY A 124 2.87 9.82 -24.64
C GLY A 124 4.36 9.47 -24.62
N GLU A 125 5.05 9.75 -25.72
CA GLU A 125 6.48 9.54 -25.92
C GLU A 125 7.31 10.44 -24.99
N ILE A 126 6.88 11.69 -24.81
CA ILE A 126 7.52 12.64 -23.90
C ILE A 126 7.35 12.17 -22.46
N ARG A 127 6.14 11.76 -22.06
CA ARG A 127 5.91 11.20 -20.72
C ARG A 127 6.79 9.99 -20.44
N ALA A 128 6.86 9.06 -21.39
CA ALA A 128 7.69 7.88 -21.28
C ALA A 128 9.19 8.23 -21.19
N PHE A 129 9.63 9.22 -21.97
CA PHE A 129 11.00 9.71 -21.93
C PHE A 129 11.34 10.33 -20.58
N VAL A 130 10.54 11.29 -20.09
CA VAL A 130 10.80 11.97 -18.82
C VAL A 130 10.73 11.01 -17.65
N TRP A 131 9.78 10.06 -17.64
CA TRP A 131 9.73 9.02 -16.61
C TRP A 131 11.02 8.19 -16.59
N LYS A 132 11.49 7.71 -17.75
CA LYS A 132 12.75 6.92 -17.83
C LYS A 132 13.99 7.76 -17.50
N ALA A 133 14.01 9.04 -17.88
CA ALA A 133 15.05 9.99 -17.52
C ALA A 133 15.11 10.19 -16.00
N MET A 134 13.96 10.39 -15.35
CA MET A 134 13.84 10.50 -13.89
C MET A 134 14.32 9.23 -13.18
N HIS A 135 14.05 8.05 -13.73
CA HIS A 135 14.59 6.77 -13.25
C HIS A 135 16.08 6.55 -13.56
N ASN A 136 16.75 7.50 -14.22
CA ASN A 136 18.12 7.38 -14.70
C ASN A 136 18.34 6.12 -15.57
N ALA A 137 17.33 5.75 -16.35
CA ALA A 137 17.33 4.55 -17.19
C ALA A 137 17.97 4.77 -18.57
N TYR A 138 18.20 6.03 -18.96
CA TYR A 138 18.82 6.40 -20.23
C TYR A 138 20.23 6.96 -20.04
N LYS A 139 21.07 6.74 -21.07
CA LYS A 139 22.39 7.34 -21.21
C LYS A 139 22.24 8.79 -21.66
N ILE A 140 21.99 9.70 -20.72
CA ILE A 140 21.85 11.15 -20.96
C ILE A 140 22.59 11.95 -19.87
N GLY A 141 22.81 13.25 -20.13
CA GLY A 141 23.41 14.17 -19.15
C GLY A 141 24.75 13.69 -18.61
N ARG A 142 24.81 13.46 -17.28
CA ARG A 142 26.02 13.04 -16.55
C ARG A 142 26.74 11.86 -17.17
N TYR A 143 26.02 10.92 -17.80
CA TYR A 143 26.65 9.78 -18.48
C TYR A 143 27.64 10.25 -19.55
N TRP A 144 27.23 11.17 -20.42
CA TRP A 144 28.08 11.69 -21.50
C TRP A 144 29.10 12.71 -20.99
N SER A 145 28.75 13.51 -19.98
CA SER A 145 29.69 14.47 -19.38
C SER A 145 30.94 13.80 -18.81
N ARG A 146 30.81 12.57 -18.28
CA ARG A 146 31.95 11.78 -17.79
C ARG A 146 32.87 11.30 -18.90
N LEU A 147 32.33 11.04 -20.09
CA LEU A 147 33.12 10.56 -21.23
C LEU A 147 33.85 11.70 -21.94
N ALA A 148 33.35 12.93 -21.84
CA ALA A 148 33.94 14.12 -22.47
C ALA A 148 35.00 14.82 -21.60
N ALA A 149 35.12 14.48 -20.32
CA ALA A 149 36.15 15.07 -19.45
C ALA A 149 37.52 14.43 -19.74
N PRO A 150 38.61 15.21 -19.90
CA PRO A 150 39.95 14.65 -20.02
C PRO A 150 40.27 13.86 -18.74
N GLN A 151 40.80 12.65 -18.91
CA GLN A 151 41.26 11.83 -17.80
C GLN A 151 42.62 12.38 -17.34
N ASN A 152 42.60 13.14 -16.26
CA ASN A 152 43.82 13.48 -15.51
C ASN A 152 44.19 12.30 -14.60
#